data_AF-A0A9D6CEJ2-F1
#
_entry.id   AF-A0A9D6CEJ2-F1
#
_cell.length_a   1.000
_cell.length_b   1.000
_cell.length_c   1.000
_cell.angle_alpha   90.00
_cell.angle_beta   90.00
_cell.angle_gamma   90.00
#
_symmetry.space_group_name_H-M   'P 1'
#
loop_
_entity.id
_entity.type
_entity.pdbx_description
1 polymer ?
#
loop_
_entity_poly.entity_id
_entity_poly.type
_entity_poly.pdbx_seq_one_letter_code
_entity_poly.pdbx_strand_id
1 'polypeptide(L)'
;MIAKNELQQYQENGYVVVSGLFSEDEVAHYRDHYMEMRLHQNQDEGIDILGDTSDPLKQYARLMHPHRHDQLSMDWMLDPRLRDHLTGLCGREPYAVQTMVYFKPAGARGQALHQDQFYLRVQPGTCIAAWMALDDCDVENGCLEVVPGTQNIPVLCSVEADPTQSFT
;
A
#
# COMPACT_ATOMS: atom_id res chain seq x y z
N MET A 1 -13.58 -16.46 -3.43
CA MET A 1 -12.95 -17.39 -2.46
C MET A 1 -11.52 -17.61 -2.88
N ILE A 2 -10.58 -17.48 -1.94
CA ILE A 2 -9.15 -17.68 -2.19
C ILE A 2 -8.83 -19.14 -2.54
N ALA A 3 -7.90 -19.36 -3.48
CA ALA A 3 -7.48 -20.70 -3.84
C ALA A 3 -6.60 -21.33 -2.73
N LYS A 4 -6.61 -22.66 -2.63
CA LYS A 4 -5.88 -23.37 -1.56
C LYS A 4 -4.37 -23.14 -1.62
N ASN A 5 -3.81 -23.08 -2.83
CA ASN A 5 -2.39 -22.79 -3.06
C ASN A 5 -2.03 -21.35 -2.65
N GLU A 6 -2.90 -20.38 -2.92
CA GLU A 6 -2.72 -18.99 -2.50
C GLU A 6 -2.73 -18.84 -0.97
N LEU A 7 -3.67 -19.53 -0.31
CA LEU A 7 -3.73 -19.57 1.15
C LEU A 7 -2.46 -20.21 1.75
N GLN A 8 -2.00 -21.33 1.18
CA GLN A 8 -0.77 -21.97 1.62
C GLN A 8 0.45 -21.05 1.44
N GLN A 9 0.58 -20.39 0.29
CA GLN A 9 1.66 -19.44 0.02
C GLN A 9 1.66 -18.30 1.03
N TYR A 10 0.48 -17.74 1.35
CA TYR A 10 0.37 -16.70 2.36
C TYR A 10 0.79 -17.19 3.76
N GLN A 11 0.40 -18.40 4.15
CA GLN A 11 0.76 -18.97 5.45
C GLN A 11 2.27 -19.22 5.57
N GLU A 12 2.91 -19.69 4.50
CA GLU A 12 4.35 -19.97 4.46
C GLU A 12 5.17 -18.68 4.37
N ASN A 13 4.81 -17.77 3.46
CA ASN A 13 5.65 -16.63 3.08
C ASN A 13 5.22 -15.30 3.71
N GLY A 14 4.01 -15.20 4.24
CA GLY A 14 3.44 -13.95 4.77
C GLY A 14 2.86 -13.02 3.71
N TYR A 15 2.88 -13.43 2.44
CA TYR A 15 2.27 -12.70 1.34
C TYR A 15 1.80 -13.66 0.23
N VAL A 16 0.92 -13.19 -0.62
CA VAL A 16 0.49 -13.88 -1.83
C VAL A 16 0.20 -12.85 -2.93
N VAL A 17 0.48 -13.21 -4.18
CA VAL A 17 0.20 -12.38 -5.35
C VAL A 17 -0.98 -12.97 -6.11
N VAL A 18 -2.07 -12.20 -6.22
CA VAL A 18 -3.27 -12.57 -6.98
C VAL A 18 -3.26 -11.80 -8.29
N SER A 19 -2.92 -12.48 -9.38
CA SER A 19 -2.81 -11.85 -10.71
C SER A 19 -4.18 -11.62 -11.33
N GLY A 20 -4.40 -10.42 -11.89
CA GLY A 20 -5.62 -10.10 -12.65
C GLY A 20 -6.90 -10.04 -11.80
N LEU A 21 -6.80 -9.70 -10.50
CA LEU A 21 -7.98 -9.50 -9.66
C LEU A 21 -8.85 -8.32 -10.14
N PHE A 22 -8.17 -7.31 -10.69
CA PHE A 22 -8.75 -6.17 -11.39
C PHE A 22 -8.23 -6.17 -12.84
N SER A 23 -9.06 -5.75 -13.80
CA SER A 23 -8.65 -5.64 -15.19
C SER A 23 -7.72 -4.44 -15.41
N GLU A 24 -7.01 -4.42 -16.54
CA GLU A 24 -6.18 -3.28 -16.94
C GLU A 24 -7.00 -1.98 -17.04
N ASP A 25 -8.24 -2.05 -17.52
CA ASP A 25 -9.15 -0.89 -17.60
C ASP A 25 -9.55 -0.37 -16.21
N GLU A 26 -9.84 -1.28 -15.27
CA GLU A 26 -10.13 -0.90 -13.88
C GLU A 26 -8.92 -0.24 -13.24
N VAL A 27 -7.74 -0.84 -13.40
CA VAL A 27 -6.48 -0.30 -12.87
C VAL A 27 -6.18 1.08 -13.47
N ALA A 28 -6.32 1.25 -14.78
CA ALA A 28 -6.13 2.53 -15.46
C ALA A 28 -7.12 3.60 -14.95
N HIS A 29 -8.38 3.21 -14.72
CA HIS A 29 -9.38 4.12 -14.15
C HIS A 29 -8.97 4.63 -12.75
N TYR A 30 -8.54 3.75 -11.85
CA TYR A 30 -8.03 4.15 -10.53
C TYR A 30 -6.79 5.03 -10.64
N ARG A 31 -5.82 4.64 -11.48
CA ARG A 31 -4.58 5.41 -11.68
C ARG A 31 -4.88 6.83 -12.13
N ASP A 32 -5.69 6.98 -13.18
CA ASP A 32 -5.99 8.28 -13.77
C ASP A 32 -6.75 9.17 -12.78
N HIS A 33 -7.67 8.59 -12.01
CA HIS A 33 -8.38 9.29 -10.93
C HIS A 33 -7.43 9.81 -9.84
N TYR A 34 -6.51 8.98 -9.34
CA TYR A 34 -5.57 9.42 -8.31
C TYR A 34 -4.52 10.40 -8.85
N MET A 35 -4.15 10.29 -10.12
CA MET A 35 -3.33 11.30 -10.78
C MET A 35 -4.05 12.64 -10.84
N GLU A 36 -5.35 12.70 -11.11
CA GLU A 36 -6.11 13.95 -11.03
C GLU A 36 -6.23 14.44 -9.58
N MET A 37 -6.61 13.55 -8.64
CA MET A 37 -6.80 13.90 -7.22
C MET A 37 -5.56 14.55 -6.61
N ARG A 38 -4.36 14.08 -6.96
CA ARG A 38 -3.09 14.63 -6.43
C ARG A 38 -2.93 16.12 -6.74
N LEU A 39 -3.49 16.61 -7.85
CA LEU A 39 -3.37 18.00 -8.26
C LEU A 39 -4.18 18.94 -7.36
N HIS A 40 -5.24 18.40 -6.74
CA HIS A 40 -6.19 19.14 -5.91
C HIS A 40 -5.94 19.01 -4.41
N GLN A 41 -5.22 17.96 -3.96
CA GLN A 41 -5.00 17.68 -2.54
C GLN A 41 -4.01 18.62 -1.83
N ASN A 42 -3.28 19.46 -2.57
CA ASN A 42 -2.28 20.39 -2.03
C ASN A 42 -2.84 21.49 -1.11
N GLN A 43 -4.15 21.52 -0.82
CA GLN A 43 -4.79 22.60 -0.07
C GLN A 43 -5.19 22.27 1.38
N ASP A 44 -5.43 21.00 1.75
CA ASP A 44 -6.15 20.70 3.00
C ASP A 44 -5.40 19.88 4.08
N GLU A 45 -4.31 19.15 3.77
CA GLU A 45 -3.67 18.24 4.76
C GLU A 45 -2.32 18.70 5.33
N GLY A 46 -1.96 19.98 5.20
CA GLY A 46 -0.77 20.53 5.88
C GLY A 46 0.56 19.90 5.43
N ILE A 47 0.58 19.22 4.28
CA ILE A 47 1.82 18.87 3.60
C ILE A 47 2.35 20.17 3.02
N ASP A 48 3.43 20.68 3.61
CA ASP A 48 4.10 21.91 3.22
C ASP A 48 4.76 21.73 1.85
N ILE A 49 3.95 21.83 0.78
CA ILE A 49 4.37 21.82 -0.63
C ILE A 49 4.77 23.23 -1.07
N LEU A 50 4.61 24.24 -0.20
CA LEU A 50 5.04 25.61 -0.41
C LEU A 50 6.52 25.80 -0.06
N GLY A 51 7.36 24.97 -0.68
CA GLY A 51 8.80 25.18 -0.73
C GLY A 51 9.31 24.76 -2.09
N ASP A 52 10.22 25.52 -2.67
CA ASP A 52 10.98 25.12 -3.85
C ASP A 52 11.83 23.89 -3.48
N THR A 53 11.26 22.69 -3.66
CA THR A 53 11.95 21.44 -3.33
C THR A 53 12.11 20.60 -4.58
N SER A 54 13.37 20.30 -4.90
CA SER A 54 13.75 19.31 -5.90
C SER A 54 13.48 17.86 -5.46
N ASP A 55 12.94 17.62 -4.26
CA ASP A 55 12.63 16.27 -3.77
C ASP A 55 11.34 15.75 -4.42
N PRO A 56 11.42 14.70 -5.26
CA PRO A 56 10.25 14.15 -5.95
C PRO A 56 9.16 13.66 -4.98
N LEU A 57 9.52 13.19 -3.79
CA LEU A 57 8.56 12.69 -2.79
C LEU A 57 7.67 13.78 -2.20
N LYS A 58 8.11 15.05 -2.25
CA LYS A 58 7.29 16.20 -1.83
C LYS A 58 6.38 16.70 -2.95
N GLN A 59 6.83 16.56 -4.20
CA GLN A 59 6.03 16.91 -5.39
C GLN A 59 4.91 15.87 -5.64
N TYR A 60 5.15 14.63 -5.24
CA TYR A 60 4.20 13.52 -5.35
C TYR A 60 3.92 12.93 -3.96
N ALA A 61 3.33 13.75 -3.10
CA ALA A 61 2.98 13.34 -1.75
C ALA A 61 1.95 12.19 -1.77
N ARG A 62 2.09 11.25 -0.84
CA ARG A 62 1.13 10.15 -0.65
C ARG A 62 -0.24 10.70 -0.26
N LEU A 63 -1.30 10.09 -0.79
CA LEU A 63 -2.67 10.40 -0.38
C LEU A 63 -3.02 9.52 0.82
N MET A 64 -3.40 10.14 1.94
CA MET A 64 -3.76 9.43 3.17
C MET A 64 -5.27 9.41 3.36
N HIS A 65 -5.83 8.23 3.65
CA HIS A 65 -7.26 8.06 3.91
C HIS A 65 -8.23 8.65 2.85
N PRO A 66 -7.97 8.60 1.53
CA PRO A 66 -8.85 9.22 0.54
C PRO A 66 -10.28 8.66 0.58
N HIS A 67 -10.49 7.42 1.04
CA HIS A 67 -11.82 6.82 1.28
C HIS A 67 -12.74 7.67 2.18
N ARG A 68 -12.20 8.58 3.01
CA ARG A 68 -13.01 9.46 3.87
C ARG A 68 -13.77 10.53 3.10
N HIS A 69 -13.33 10.85 1.88
CA HIS A 69 -13.86 11.97 1.09
C HIS A 69 -13.95 11.67 -0.41
N ASP A 70 -13.48 10.50 -0.86
CA ASP A 70 -13.55 10.04 -2.23
C ASP A 70 -14.32 8.71 -2.33
N GLN A 71 -15.37 8.71 -3.14
CA GLN A 71 -16.23 7.54 -3.32
C GLN A 71 -15.50 6.40 -4.02
N LEU A 72 -14.65 6.70 -5.02
CA LEU A 72 -13.92 5.66 -5.75
C LEU A 72 -12.96 4.89 -4.82
N SER A 73 -12.29 5.60 -3.92
CA SER A 73 -11.45 5.03 -2.86
C SER A 73 -12.26 4.18 -1.87
N MET A 74 -13.46 4.63 -1.48
CA MET A 74 -14.34 3.88 -0.58
C MET A 74 -14.87 2.61 -1.25
N ASP A 75 -15.26 2.69 -2.53
CA ASP A 75 -15.75 1.55 -3.31
C ASP A 75 -14.65 0.50 -3.49
N TRP A 76 -13.41 0.91 -3.77
CA TRP A 76 -12.28 0.00 -3.81
C TRP A 76 -12.03 -0.67 -2.44
N MET A 77 -12.04 0.10 -1.35
CA MET A 77 -11.84 -0.41 0.01
C MET A 77 -12.89 -1.48 0.40
N LEU A 78 -14.11 -1.38 -0.15
CA LEU A 78 -15.23 -2.26 0.13
C LEU A 78 -15.50 -3.29 -0.99
N ASP A 79 -14.61 -3.39 -1.99
CA ASP A 79 -14.83 -4.25 -3.15
C ASP A 79 -15.02 -5.72 -2.70
N PRO A 80 -16.10 -6.41 -3.14
CA PRO A 80 -16.37 -7.79 -2.75
C PRO A 80 -15.23 -8.77 -3.06
N ARG A 81 -14.45 -8.52 -4.12
CA ARG A 81 -13.28 -9.34 -4.47
C ARG A 81 -12.23 -9.25 -3.38
N LEU A 82 -11.89 -8.04 -2.91
CA LEU A 82 -10.96 -7.86 -1.79
C LEU A 82 -11.51 -8.49 -0.52
N ARG A 83 -12.76 -8.20 -0.18
CA ARG A 83 -13.42 -8.77 1.00
C ARG A 83 -13.34 -10.30 1.00
N ASP A 84 -13.66 -10.95 -0.11
CA ASP A 84 -13.68 -12.41 -0.22
C ASP A 84 -12.27 -13.03 -0.11
N HIS A 85 -11.24 -12.38 -0.66
CA HIS A 85 -9.85 -12.84 -0.53
C HIS A 85 -9.34 -12.64 0.89
N LEU A 86 -9.50 -11.44 1.45
CA LEU A 86 -9.05 -11.12 2.81
C LEU A 86 -9.79 -11.95 3.87
N THR A 87 -11.08 -12.21 3.69
CA THR A 87 -11.84 -13.11 4.57
C THR A 87 -11.27 -14.52 4.54
N GLY A 88 -10.88 -15.01 3.36
CA GLY A 88 -10.22 -16.31 3.22
C GLY A 88 -8.86 -16.38 3.92
N LEU A 89 -8.06 -15.31 3.84
CA LEU A 89 -6.75 -15.20 4.48
C LEU A 89 -6.84 -15.06 6.01
N CYS A 90 -7.75 -14.22 6.49
CA CYS A 90 -7.93 -13.94 7.91
C CYS A 90 -8.77 -14.99 8.64
N GLY A 91 -9.50 -15.85 7.92
CA GLY A 91 -10.47 -16.79 8.47
C GLY A 91 -11.75 -16.13 9.03
N ARG A 92 -11.89 -14.81 8.85
CA ARG A 92 -13.03 -13.98 9.25
C ARG A 92 -13.05 -12.70 8.44
N GLU A 93 -14.21 -12.07 8.33
CA GLU A 93 -14.33 -10.78 7.66
C GLU A 93 -13.51 -9.70 8.41
N PRO A 94 -12.57 -9.01 7.73
CA PRO A 94 -11.77 -7.95 8.32
C PRO A 94 -12.55 -6.63 8.39
N TYR A 95 -12.13 -5.74 9.29
CA TYR A 95 -12.57 -4.35 9.26
C TYR A 95 -11.74 -3.56 8.27
N ALA A 96 -12.40 -2.83 7.36
CA ALA A 96 -11.77 -1.86 6.49
C ALA A 96 -11.47 -0.57 7.28
N VAL A 97 -10.20 -0.19 7.41
CA VAL A 97 -9.78 0.92 8.30
C VAL A 97 -8.96 2.01 7.62
N GLN A 98 -8.33 1.71 6.47
CA GLN A 98 -7.44 2.66 5.80
C GLN A 98 -7.27 2.34 4.32
N THR A 99 -7.17 3.41 3.51
CA THR A 99 -6.59 3.37 2.17
C THR A 99 -5.45 4.39 2.10
N MET A 100 -4.46 4.11 1.26
CA MET A 100 -3.34 4.99 0.97
C MET A 100 -3.00 4.87 -0.51
N VAL A 101 -2.53 5.96 -1.11
CA VAL A 101 -1.99 5.94 -2.48
C VAL A 101 -0.55 6.42 -2.43
N TYR A 102 0.36 5.58 -2.94
CA TYR A 102 1.78 5.84 -3.01
C TYR A 102 2.19 6.18 -4.43
N PHE A 103 2.80 7.35 -4.61
CA PHE A 103 3.42 7.74 -5.86
C PHE A 103 4.93 7.51 -5.80
N LYS A 104 5.50 7.03 -6.91
CA LYS A 104 6.94 6.81 -7.09
C LYS A 104 7.43 7.51 -8.36
N PRO A 105 7.56 8.86 -8.35
CA PRO A 105 8.14 9.57 -9.49
C PRO A 105 9.63 9.20 -9.66
N ALA A 106 10.16 9.37 -10.87
CA ALA A 106 11.56 9.10 -11.17
C ALA A 106 12.51 9.84 -10.19
N GLY A 107 13.52 9.13 -9.70
CA GLY A 107 14.47 9.67 -8.72
C GLY A 107 13.96 9.70 -7.27
N ALA A 108 12.71 9.28 -7.01
CA ALA A 108 12.24 9.09 -5.64
C ALA A 108 13.00 7.95 -4.95
N ARG A 109 13.24 8.13 -3.65
CA ARG A 109 13.84 7.11 -2.79
C ARG A 109 12.88 5.97 -2.47
N GLY A 110 13.43 4.79 -2.15
CA GLY A 110 12.69 3.64 -1.65
C GLY A 110 12.16 3.85 -0.23
N GLN A 111 11.30 2.97 0.25
CA GLN A 111 10.97 2.89 1.67
C GLN A 111 11.83 1.78 2.29
N ALA A 112 12.45 2.05 3.44
CA ALA A 112 13.30 1.08 4.11
C ALA A 112 12.50 -0.15 4.54
N LEU A 113 13.16 -1.31 4.68
CA LEU A 113 12.56 -2.51 5.25
C LEU A 113 11.99 -2.19 6.64
N HIS A 114 10.73 -2.57 6.85
CA HIS A 114 10.02 -2.33 8.09
C HIS A 114 8.95 -3.40 8.32
N GLN A 115 8.38 -3.41 9.52
CA GLN A 115 7.18 -4.17 9.85
C GLN A 115 6.05 -3.17 10.12
N ASP A 116 4.94 -3.23 9.38
CA ASP A 116 3.81 -2.33 9.59
C ASP A 116 3.33 -2.31 11.05
N GLN A 117 3.35 -3.48 11.69
CA GLN A 117 2.96 -3.66 13.09
C GLN A 117 3.80 -2.82 14.07
N PHE A 118 5.03 -2.42 13.72
CA PHE A 118 5.85 -1.48 14.51
C PHE A 118 5.15 -0.12 14.67
N TYR A 119 4.53 0.36 13.58
CA TYR A 119 3.85 1.65 13.53
C TYR A 119 2.37 1.52 13.93
N LEU A 120 1.65 0.55 13.37
CA LEU A 120 0.20 0.42 13.55
C LEU A 120 -0.17 -0.09 14.95
N ARG A 121 0.68 -0.90 15.57
CA ARG A 121 0.51 -1.44 16.94
C ARG A 121 -0.87 -2.10 17.18
N VAL A 122 -1.45 -2.70 16.13
CA VAL A 122 -2.75 -3.37 16.18
C VAL A 122 -2.72 -4.54 17.17
N GLN A 123 -3.77 -4.73 17.95
CA GLN A 123 -3.94 -5.89 18.82
C GLN A 123 -5.16 -6.69 18.34
N PRO A 124 -5.06 -8.00 18.08
CA PRO A 124 -3.94 -8.92 18.38
C PRO A 124 -2.90 -9.07 17.25
N GLY A 125 -2.59 -8.02 16.49
CA GLY A 125 -1.61 -8.07 15.39
C GLY A 125 -2.14 -8.72 14.11
N THR A 126 -3.43 -8.53 13.82
CA THR A 126 -4.15 -9.18 12.70
C THR A 126 -4.34 -8.27 11.49
N CYS A 127 -3.62 -7.16 11.42
CA CYS A 127 -3.72 -6.23 10.29
C CYS A 127 -3.13 -6.89 9.05
N ILE A 128 -3.85 -6.79 7.94
CA ILE A 128 -3.44 -7.27 6.62
C ILE A 128 -3.62 -6.12 5.63
N ALA A 129 -2.68 -5.98 4.70
CA ALA A 129 -2.77 -5.01 3.61
C ALA A 129 -3.13 -5.73 2.30
N ALA A 130 -4.04 -5.12 1.54
CA ALA A 130 -4.18 -5.39 0.12
C ALA A 130 -3.46 -4.28 -0.64
N TRP A 131 -2.64 -4.65 -1.61
CA TRP A 131 -1.92 -3.70 -2.46
C TRP A 131 -2.19 -4.02 -3.92
N MET A 132 -2.50 -2.98 -4.70
CA MET A 132 -2.77 -3.08 -6.14
C MET A 132 -1.76 -2.19 -6.87
N ALA A 133 -1.07 -2.78 -7.85
CA ALA A 133 -0.26 -2.03 -8.79
C ALA A 133 -1.16 -1.14 -9.64
N LEU A 134 -0.95 0.17 -9.58
CA LEU A 134 -1.64 1.15 -10.44
C LEU A 134 -0.90 1.41 -11.75
N ASP A 135 0.37 1.04 -11.79
CA ASP A 135 1.25 1.04 -12.96
C ASP A 135 2.11 -0.23 -12.90
N ASP A 136 2.67 -0.62 -14.05
CA ASP A 136 3.67 -1.69 -14.11
C ASP A 136 4.82 -1.35 -13.15
N CYS A 137 5.16 -2.28 -12.26
CA CYS A 137 6.21 -2.07 -11.28
C CYS A 137 7.21 -3.22 -11.24
N ASP A 138 8.49 -2.86 -11.22
CA ASP A 138 9.62 -3.77 -11.08
C ASP A 138 10.72 -3.14 -10.22
N VAL A 139 11.89 -3.78 -10.18
CA VAL A 139 13.02 -3.31 -9.37
C VAL A 139 13.54 -1.95 -9.84
N GLU A 140 13.40 -1.60 -11.12
CA GLU A 140 13.93 -0.35 -11.69
C GLU A 140 13.08 0.87 -11.30
N ASN A 141 11.77 0.68 -11.09
CA ASN A 141 10.86 1.76 -10.69
C ASN A 141 10.32 1.67 -9.25
N GLY A 142 10.81 0.70 -8.47
CA GLY A 142 10.58 0.63 -7.02
C GLY A 142 9.34 -0.18 -6.62
N CYS A 143 9.20 -1.40 -7.15
CA CYS A 143 8.22 -2.37 -6.70
C CYS A 143 8.35 -2.70 -5.20
N LEU A 144 7.34 -3.35 -4.64
CA LEU A 144 7.42 -3.87 -3.27
C LEU A 144 8.51 -4.94 -3.15
N GLU A 145 9.26 -4.87 -2.06
CA GLU A 145 10.17 -5.91 -1.61
C GLU A 145 9.62 -6.51 -0.30
N VAL A 146 9.52 -7.83 -0.24
CA VAL A 146 9.00 -8.57 0.92
C VAL A 146 10.00 -9.65 1.29
N VAL A 147 10.29 -9.80 2.58
CA VAL A 147 11.16 -10.88 3.09
C VAL A 147 10.28 -12.07 3.49
N PRO A 148 10.26 -13.17 2.72
CA PRO A 148 9.33 -14.27 2.96
C PRO A 148 9.56 -14.95 4.32
N GLY A 149 8.47 -15.37 4.97
CA GLY A 149 8.51 -16.15 6.21
C GLY A 149 8.81 -15.33 7.48
N THR A 150 8.83 -14.00 7.38
CA THR A 150 9.12 -13.09 8.50
C THR A 150 7.87 -12.58 9.23
N GLN A 151 6.66 -12.83 8.72
CA GLN A 151 5.39 -12.33 9.27
C GLN A 151 5.10 -12.75 10.71
N ASN A 152 5.68 -13.85 11.19
CA ASN A 152 5.44 -14.40 12.53
C ASN A 152 6.59 -14.13 13.52
N ILE A 153 7.65 -13.43 13.10
CA ILE A 153 8.73 -13.05 14.02
C ILE A 153 8.26 -11.91 14.94
N PRO A 154 8.85 -11.76 16.14
CA PRO A 154 8.56 -10.61 16.99
C PRO A 154 8.82 -9.29 16.26
N VAL A 155 8.08 -8.24 16.61
CA VAL A 155 8.37 -6.89 16.13
C VAL A 155 9.79 -6.51 16.54
N LEU A 156 10.65 -6.24 15.56
CA LEU A 156 12.05 -5.89 15.74
C LEU A 156 12.20 -4.42 16.11
N CYS A 157 13.31 -4.09 16.77
CA CYS A 157 13.69 -2.69 16.97
C CYS A 157 14.03 -2.05 15.61
N SER A 158 13.55 -0.83 15.39
CA SER A 158 13.89 -0.07 14.19
C SER A 158 15.37 0.29 14.17
N VAL A 159 15.99 0.20 12.99
CA VAL A 159 17.31 0.75 12.70
C VAL A 159 17.11 1.99 11.84
N GLU A 160 17.92 3.03 12.04
CA GLU A 160 17.87 4.21 11.18
C GLU A 160 18.19 3.83 9.73
N ALA A 161 17.34 4.27 8.81
CA ALA A 161 17.55 4.08 7.38
C ALA A 161 18.67 4.99 6.87
N ASP A 162 19.39 4.55 5.85
CA ASP A 162 20.28 5.43 5.08
C ASP A 162 19.40 6.43 4.31
N PRO A 163 19.42 7.74 4.69
CA PRO A 163 18.53 8.73 4.11
C PRO A 163 18.87 9.03 2.64
N THR A 164 20.02 8.59 2.14
CA THR A 164 20.38 8.74 0.73
C THR A 164 19.70 7.69 -0.15
N GLN A 165 19.32 6.54 0.42
CA GLN A 165 18.72 5.41 -0.29
C GLN A 165 17.22 5.29 -0.04
N SER A 166 16.80 5.54 1.20
CA SER A 166 15.43 5.24 1.62
C SER A 166 14.91 6.21 2.67
N PHE A 167 13.59 6.32 2.77
CA PHE A 167 12.92 6.96 3.90
C PHE A 167 12.31 5.91 4.84
N THR A 168 12.04 6.31 6.08
CA THR A 168 11.36 5.52 7.12
C THR A 168 9.87 5.81 7.25
#